data_AF-K9U3W5-F1
#
_entry.id   AF-K9U3W5-F1
#
_cell.length_a   1.000
_cell.length_b   1.000
_cell.length_c   1.000
_cell.angle_alpha   90.00
_cell.angle_beta   90.00
_cell.angle_gamma   90.00
#
_symmetry.space_group_name_H-M   'P 1'
#
loop_
_entity.id
_entity.type
_entity.pdbx_description
1 polymer ?
#
loop_
_entity_poly.entity_id
_entity_poly.type
_entity_poly.pdbx_seq_one_letter_code
_entity_poly.pdbx_strand_id
1 'polypeptide(L)'
;MLPDLYYQCYQKLSELLKGIQQAATAPEVNPPRLRQNVLAAQQYFQQQIASLDSQDIDPAVESRVRSLQTEISKQFNLLIMDVTFLQAARQPQTLQTRQQQITQRLQTLLSYCEAILSLDKVDKGDKGDKGD
;
A
#
# COMPACT_ATOMS: atom_id res chain seq x y z
N MET A 1 -2.80 -19.24 7.13
CA MET A 1 -1.74 -18.69 6.26
C MET A 1 -2.38 -17.94 5.11
N LEU A 2 -1.67 -17.02 4.46
CA LEU A 2 -2.17 -16.35 3.25
C LEU A 2 -1.84 -17.19 2.01
N PRO A 3 -2.76 -17.31 1.03
CA PRO A 3 -2.45 -17.99 -0.22
C PRO A 3 -1.31 -17.30 -0.98
N ASP A 4 -0.52 -18.07 -1.73
CA ASP A 4 0.62 -17.54 -2.50
C ASP A 4 0.23 -16.39 -3.43
N LEU A 5 -0.96 -16.47 -4.03
CA LEU A 5 -1.48 -15.42 -4.90
C LEU A 5 -1.67 -14.09 -4.17
N TYR A 6 -2.17 -14.13 -2.92
CA TYR A 6 -2.26 -12.92 -2.08
C TYR A 6 -0.87 -12.36 -1.85
N TYR A 7 0.09 -13.20 -1.46
CA TYR A 7 1.45 -12.79 -1.18
C TYR A 7 2.09 -12.11 -2.40
N GLN A 8 2.02 -12.75 -3.57
CA GLN A 8 2.54 -12.21 -4.83
C GLN A 8 1.88 -10.88 -5.19
N CYS A 9 0.56 -10.77 -5.05
CA CYS A 9 -0.13 -9.53 -5.38
C CYS A 9 0.29 -8.37 -4.47
N TYR A 10 0.43 -8.60 -3.16
CA TYR A 10 0.86 -7.55 -2.23
C TYR A 10 2.36 -7.22 -2.34
N GLN A 11 3.21 -8.19 -2.70
CA GLN A 11 4.60 -7.90 -3.06
C GLN A 11 4.66 -6.97 -4.26
N LYS A 12 3.92 -7.29 -5.32
CA LYS A 12 3.88 -6.45 -6.53
C LYS A 12 3.35 -5.05 -6.24
N LEU A 13 2.30 -4.94 -5.44
CA LEU A 13 1.79 -3.63 -5.01
C LEU A 13 2.86 -2.84 -4.25
N SER A 14 3.59 -3.50 -3.35
CA SER A 14 4.68 -2.88 -2.57
C SER A 14 5.79 -2.35 -3.49
N GLU A 15 6.16 -3.08 -4.55
CA GLU A 15 7.13 -2.63 -5.55
C GLU A 15 6.63 -1.38 -6.29
N LEU A 16 5.37 -1.38 -6.74
CA LEU A 16 4.76 -0.22 -7.41
C LEU A 16 4.79 1.02 -6.50
N LEU A 17 4.41 0.86 -5.23
CA LEU A 17 4.42 1.93 -4.23
C LEU A 17 5.84 2.46 -3.94
N LYS A 18 6.86 1.60 -3.88
CA LYS A 18 8.26 2.01 -3.74
C LYS A 18 8.74 2.83 -4.95
N GLY A 19 8.37 2.41 -6.16
CA GLY A 19 8.67 3.17 -7.38
C GLY A 19 8.01 4.54 -7.40
N ILE A 20 6.75 4.63 -6.95
CA ILE A 20 6.03 5.90 -6.78
C ILE A 20 6.73 6.79 -5.74
N GLN A 21 7.17 6.21 -4.62
CA GLN A 21 7.88 6.95 -3.57
C GLN A 21 9.19 7.53 -4.08
N GLN A 22 10.00 6.75 -4.80
CA GLN A 22 11.24 7.23 -5.41
C GLN A 22 10.98 8.40 -6.38
N ALA A 23 9.92 8.31 -7.19
CA ALA A 23 9.54 9.38 -8.10
C ALA A 23 9.01 10.64 -7.38
N ALA A 24 8.35 10.48 -6.22
CA ALA A 24 7.82 11.57 -5.43
C ALA A 24 8.88 12.32 -4.63
N THR A 25 10.01 11.67 -4.31
CA THR A 25 11.14 12.26 -3.59
C THR A 25 12.28 12.74 -4.51
N ALA A 26 12.11 12.60 -5.83
CA ALA A 26 13.09 13.06 -6.79
C ALA A 26 13.21 14.60 -6.79
N PRO A 27 14.41 15.18 -7.03
CA PRO A 27 14.58 16.63 -7.09
C PRO A 27 13.65 17.32 -8.11
N GLU A 28 13.40 16.65 -9.24
CA GLU A 28 12.51 17.11 -10.30
C GLU A 28 11.30 16.17 -10.41
N VAL A 29 10.31 16.36 -9.53
CA VAL A 29 9.07 15.61 -9.60
C VAL A 29 8.30 15.99 -10.87
N ASN A 30 7.77 14.99 -11.57
CA ASN A 30 6.83 15.17 -12.67
C ASN A 30 5.41 14.80 -12.19
N PRO A 31 4.58 15.76 -11.73
CA PRO A 31 3.29 15.46 -11.12
C PRO A 31 2.31 14.71 -12.06
N PRO A 32 2.20 15.04 -13.37
CA PRO A 32 1.38 14.25 -14.29
C PRO A 32 1.79 12.77 -14.36
N ARG A 33 3.09 12.48 -14.47
CA ARG A 33 3.60 11.10 -14.49
C ARG A 33 3.41 10.41 -13.14
N LEU A 34 3.62 11.13 -12.04
CA LEU A 34 3.38 10.61 -10.70
C LEU A 34 1.91 10.21 -10.52
N ARG A 35 0.98 11.05 -11.00
CA ARG A 35 -0.46 10.76 -10.98
C ARG A 35 -0.79 9.49 -11.77
N GLN A 36 -0.23 9.34 -12.97
CA GLN A 36 -0.43 8.14 -13.78
C GLN A 36 0.04 6.87 -13.05
N ASN A 37 1.21 6.92 -12.41
CA ASN A 37 1.73 5.79 -11.64
C ASN A 37 0.82 5.45 -10.44
N VAL A 38 0.31 6.45 -9.73
CA VAL A 38 -0.63 6.25 -8.61
C VAL A 38 -1.95 5.62 -9.10
N LEU A 39 -2.50 6.10 -10.21
CA LEU A 39 -3.71 5.53 -10.80
C LEU A 39 -3.50 4.08 -11.24
N ALA A 40 -2.35 3.77 -11.85
CA ALA A 40 -2.01 2.40 -12.24
C ALA A 40 -1.89 1.47 -11.02
N ALA A 41 -1.26 1.92 -9.93
CA ALA A 41 -1.17 1.15 -8.68
C ALA A 41 -2.55 0.96 -8.02
N GLN A 42 -3.40 1.99 -8.01
CA GLN A 42 -4.77 1.88 -7.51
C GLN A 42 -5.59 0.88 -8.34
N GLN A 43 -5.50 0.96 -9.67
CA GLN A 43 -6.18 0.03 -10.56
C GLN A 43 -5.70 -1.40 -10.34
N TYR A 44 -4.38 -1.61 -10.21
CA TYR A 44 -3.82 -2.92 -9.88
C TYR A 44 -4.42 -3.47 -8.58
N PHE A 45 -4.46 -2.66 -7.52
CA PHE A 45 -5.09 -3.06 -6.25
C PHE A 45 -6.56 -3.44 -6.43
N GLN A 46 -7.35 -2.63 -7.14
CA GLN A 46 -8.77 -2.90 -7.35
C GLN A 46 -9.01 -4.18 -8.17
N GLN A 47 -8.19 -4.42 -9.20
CA GLN A 47 -8.41 -5.50 -10.15
C GLN A 47 -7.76 -6.83 -9.76
N GLN A 48 -6.65 -6.80 -9.02
CA GLN A 48 -5.82 -7.97 -8.72
C GLN A 48 -5.82 -8.36 -7.24
N ILE A 49 -6.29 -7.49 -6.35
CA ILE A 49 -6.27 -7.72 -4.90
C ILE A 49 -7.67 -7.68 -4.31
N ALA A 50 -8.44 -6.62 -4.57
CA ALA A 50 -9.78 -6.47 -4.02
C ALA A 50 -10.79 -7.48 -4.61
N SER A 51 -10.47 -8.06 -5.77
CA SER A 51 -11.25 -9.09 -6.47
C SER A 51 -10.86 -10.53 -6.09
N LEU A 52 -9.81 -10.71 -5.28
CA LEU A 52 -9.37 -12.05 -4.88
C LEU A 52 -10.43 -12.72 -4.01
N ASP A 53 -10.72 -13.98 -4.33
CA ASP A 53 -11.61 -14.80 -3.52
C ASP A 53 -10.90 -15.24 -2.23
N SER A 54 -11.63 -15.18 -1.13
CA SER A 54 -11.15 -15.45 0.22
C SER A 54 -11.51 -16.84 0.74
N GLN A 55 -12.07 -17.71 -0.12
CA GLN A 55 -12.57 -19.05 0.26
C GLN A 55 -11.53 -19.93 0.98
N ASP A 56 -10.23 -19.71 0.74
CA ASP A 56 -9.14 -20.49 1.35
C ASP A 56 -8.39 -19.76 2.48
N ILE A 57 -8.96 -18.67 3.02
CA ILE A 57 -8.37 -17.88 4.10
C ILE A 57 -9.11 -18.15 5.41
N ASP A 58 -8.35 -18.33 6.50
CA ASP A 58 -8.92 -18.38 7.85
C ASP A 58 -9.79 -17.13 8.13
N PRO A 59 -11.02 -17.25 8.66
CA PRO A 59 -11.94 -16.13 8.83
C PRO A 59 -11.37 -14.95 9.66
N ALA A 60 -10.51 -15.23 10.65
CA ALA A 60 -9.87 -14.18 11.45
C ALA A 60 -8.79 -13.43 10.64
N VAL A 61 -8.04 -14.16 9.81
CA VAL A 61 -7.09 -13.57 8.86
C VAL A 61 -7.82 -12.77 7.78
N GLU A 62 -8.92 -13.31 7.25
CA GLU A 62 -9.75 -12.65 6.24
C GLU A 62 -10.29 -11.31 6.74
N SER A 63 -10.87 -11.28 7.95
CA SER A 63 -11.40 -10.05 8.55
C SER A 63 -10.32 -8.97 8.69
N ARG A 64 -9.11 -9.35 9.11
CA ARG A 64 -7.98 -8.43 9.21
C ARG A 64 -7.52 -7.93 7.84
N VAL A 65 -7.46 -8.81 6.83
CA VAL A 65 -7.12 -8.44 5.45
C VAL A 65 -8.14 -7.46 4.87
N ARG A 66 -9.44 -7.72 5.01
CA ARG A 66 -10.52 -6.83 4.54
C ARG A 66 -10.46 -5.45 5.20
N SER A 67 -10.16 -5.42 6.50
CA SER A 67 -9.98 -4.16 7.23
C SER A 67 -8.82 -3.35 6.66
N LEU A 68 -7.67 -3.99 6.40
CA LEU A 68 -6.50 -3.34 5.80
C LEU A 68 -6.75 -2.92 4.34
N GLN A 69 -7.47 -3.72 3.55
CA GLN A 69 -7.88 -3.36 2.18
C GLN A 69 -8.76 -2.10 2.14
N THR A 70 -9.62 -1.91 3.12
CA THR A 70 -10.45 -0.71 3.26
C THR A 70 -9.58 0.52 3.51
N GLU A 71 -8.61 0.44 4.42
CA GLU A 71 -7.68 1.53 4.67
C GLU A 71 -6.75 1.80 3.47
N ILE A 72 -6.30 0.77 2.76
CA ILE A 72 -5.52 0.92 1.51
C ILE A 72 -6.34 1.69 0.47
N SER A 73 -7.60 1.33 0.26
CA SER A 73 -8.51 2.01 -0.68
C SER A 73 -8.67 3.49 -0.33
N LYS A 74 -8.87 3.79 0.95
CA LYS A 74 -8.96 5.17 1.46
C LYS A 74 -7.66 5.94 1.25
N GLN A 75 -6.50 5.35 1.54
CA GLN A 75 -5.21 6.01 1.33
C GLN A 75 -4.93 6.29 -0.15
N PHE A 76 -5.33 5.41 -1.07
CA PHE A 76 -5.22 5.69 -2.50
C PHE A 76 -6.01 6.93 -2.92
N ASN A 77 -7.25 7.08 -2.44
CA ASN A 77 -8.07 8.25 -2.75
C ASN A 77 -7.41 9.55 -2.24
N LEU A 78 -6.86 9.52 -1.03
CA LEU A 78 -6.15 10.66 -0.45
C LEU A 78 -4.84 10.97 -1.17
N LEU A 79 -4.10 9.94 -1.58
CA LEU A 79 -2.85 10.08 -2.34
C LEU A 79 -3.11 10.73 -3.71
N ILE A 80 -4.16 10.33 -4.41
CA ILE A 80 -4.57 10.96 -5.68
C ILE A 80 -4.88 12.45 -5.47
N MET A 81 -5.57 12.79 -4.38
CA MET A 81 -5.88 14.17 -4.04
C MET A 81 -4.60 14.98 -3.79
N ASP A 82 -3.65 14.45 -3.01
CA ASP A 82 -2.38 15.12 -2.75
C ASP A 82 -1.57 15.34 -4.02
N VAL A 83 -1.51 14.35 -4.93
CA VAL A 83 -0.83 14.50 -6.23
C VAL A 83 -1.53 15.55 -7.11
N THR A 84 -2.86 15.63 -7.05
CA THR A 84 -3.62 16.69 -7.73
C THR A 84 -3.22 18.07 -7.21
N PHE A 85 -3.11 18.22 -5.89
CA PHE A 85 -2.68 19.48 -5.29
C PHE A 85 -1.21 19.80 -5.57
N LEU A 86 -0.34 18.80 -5.62
CA LEU A 86 1.05 18.98 -6.04
C LEU A 86 1.11 19.54 -7.46
N GLN A 87 0.32 18.98 -8.38
CA GLN A 87 0.28 19.42 -9.77
C GLN A 87 -0.21 20.88 -9.93
N ALA A 88 -1.11 21.33 -9.06
CA ALA A 88 -1.62 22.70 -9.08
C ALA A 88 -0.73 23.71 -8.31
N ALA A 89 0.21 23.22 -7.49
CA ALA A 89 1.04 24.07 -6.65
C ALA A 89 2.09 24.84 -7.47
N ARG A 90 2.24 26.13 -7.16
CA ARG A 90 3.20 27.02 -7.82
C ARG A 90 4.27 27.56 -6.87
N GLN A 91 4.00 27.54 -5.57
CA GLN A 91 4.90 28.05 -4.55
C GLN A 91 5.85 26.93 -4.08
N PRO A 92 7.17 27.17 -4.01
CA PRO A 92 8.16 26.18 -3.60
C PRO A 92 7.85 25.54 -2.24
N GLN A 93 7.42 26.34 -1.26
CA GLN A 93 7.05 25.86 0.06
C GLN A 93 5.84 24.90 0.00
N THR A 94 4.82 25.24 -0.79
CA THR A 94 3.66 24.36 -1.00
C THR A 94 4.06 23.07 -1.72
N LEU A 95 4.94 23.13 -2.71
CA LEU A 95 5.46 21.94 -3.40
C LEU A 95 6.14 20.98 -2.41
N GLN A 96 7.02 21.50 -1.54
CA GLN A 96 7.68 20.70 -0.51
C GLN A 96 6.69 20.08 0.48
N THR A 97 5.72 20.86 0.99
CA THR A 97 4.69 20.32 1.89
C THR A 97 3.88 19.20 1.22
N ARG A 98 3.53 19.35 -0.07
CA ARG A 98 2.79 18.31 -0.79
C ARG A 98 3.63 17.06 -1.03
N GLN A 99 4.90 17.20 -1.39
CA GLN A 99 5.79 16.04 -1.52
C GLN A 99 5.96 15.27 -0.20
N GLN A 100 6.05 15.98 0.93
CA GLN A 100 6.10 15.37 2.26
C GLN A 100 4.82 14.59 2.57
N GLN A 101 3.64 15.18 2.32
CA GLN A 101 2.35 14.51 2.52
C GLN A 101 2.23 13.23 1.67
N ILE A 102 2.60 13.31 0.38
CA ILE A 102 2.64 12.17 -0.53
C ILE A 102 3.55 11.07 0.02
N THR A 103 4.76 11.44 0.46
CA THR A 103 5.74 10.49 1.00
C THR A 103 5.23 9.79 2.26
N GLN A 104 4.61 10.53 3.18
CA GLN A 104 4.00 9.97 4.39
C GLN A 104 2.88 9.00 4.07
N ARG A 105 2.00 9.34 3.11
CA ARG A 105 0.92 8.42 2.68
C ARG A 105 1.46 7.15 2.04
N LEU A 106 2.51 7.26 1.24
CA LEU A 106 3.16 6.10 0.64
C LEU A 106 3.78 5.19 1.71
N GLN A 107 4.38 5.75 2.76
CA GLN A 107 4.85 4.97 3.90
C GLN A 107 3.71 4.23 4.62
N THR A 108 2.56 4.88 4.81
CA THR A 108 1.36 4.24 5.38
C THR A 108 0.83 3.11 4.49
N LEU A 109 0.78 3.31 3.17
CA LEU A 109 0.38 2.25 2.25
C LEU A 109 1.34 1.05 2.27
N LEU A 110 2.64 1.31 2.33
CA LEU A 110 3.67 0.28 2.44
C LEU A 110 3.56 -0.50 3.76
N SER A 111 3.28 0.17 4.88
CA SER A 111 3.12 -0.50 6.17
C SER A 111 1.87 -1.40 6.21
N TYR A 112 0.79 -1.04 5.52
CA TYR A 112 -0.35 -1.95 5.35
C TYR A 112 0.00 -3.17 4.51
N CYS A 113 0.77 -3.00 3.44
CA CYS A 113 1.24 -4.14 2.64
C CYS A 113 2.12 -5.07 3.48
N GLU A 114 3.06 -4.51 4.25
CA GLU A 114 3.92 -5.27 5.16
C GLU A 114 3.14 -6.01 6.25
N ALA A 115 2.14 -5.35 6.84
CA ALA A 115 1.27 -5.96 7.83
C ALA A 115 0.53 -7.19 7.27
N ILE A 116 0.06 -7.12 6.02
CA ILE A 116 -0.59 -8.24 5.34
C ILE A 116 0.44 -9.34 5.05
N LEU A 117 1.59 -9.00 4.44
CA LEU A 117 2.65 -9.97 4.13
C LEU A 117 3.22 -10.67 5.38
N SER A 118 3.04 -10.08 6.57
CA SER A 118 3.47 -10.66 7.85
C SER A 118 2.42 -11.56 8.51
N LEU A 119 1.18 -11.64 7.99
CA LEU A 119 0.15 -12.54 8.51
C LEU A 119 0.50 -14.02 8.35
N ASP A 120 1.44 -14.34 7.45
CA ASP A 120 1.97 -15.69 7.27
C ASP A 120 2.85 -16.15 8.46
N LYS A 121 3.51 -15.21 9.15
CA LYS A 121 4.53 -15.52 10.17
C LYS A 121 3.98 -15.89 11.54
N VAL A 122 2.66 -15.77 11.76
CA VAL A 122 2.06 -15.91 13.10
C VAL A 122 1.90 -17.38 13.53
N ASP A 123 2.02 -18.36 12.63
CA ASP A 123 1.81 -19.78 12.96
C ASP A 123 3.07 -20.55 13.45
N LYS A 124 4.26 -19.92 13.43
CA LYS A 124 5.52 -20.57 13.88
C LYS A 124 5.98 -20.18 15.30
N GLY A 125 5.11 -19.59 16.11
CA GLY A 125 5.51 -18.92 17.35
C GLY A 125 4.84 -19.36 18.65
N ASP A 126 4.02 -20.41 18.67
CA ASP A 126 3.41 -20.89 19.93
C ASP A 126 3.33 -22.42 19.99
N LYS A 127 4.50 -23.07 20.10
CA LYS A 127 4.56 -24.45 20.60
C LYS A 127 5.90 -24.68 21.29
N GLY A 128 5.88 -24.63 22.62
CA GLY A 128 6.92 -25.20 23.46
C GLY A 128 7.50 -24.23 24.48
N ASP A 129 6.79 -24.01 25.59
CA ASP A 129 7.42 -24.14 26.90
C ASP A 129 6.37 -24.55 27.93
N LYS A 130 6.20 -25.86 28.10
CA LYS A 130 5.58 -26.45 29.28
C LYS A 130 6.28 -27.77 29.57
N GLY A 131 7.12 -27.75 30.59
CA GLY A 131 7.76 -28.92 31.19
C GLY A 131 9.26 -28.94 30.98
N ASP A 132 10.03 -28.50 31.97
CA ASP A 132 10.54 -29.37 33.05
C ASP A 132 10.63 -28.59 34.37
#